data_AF-A0A1A8JZM8-F1
#
_entry.id   AF-A0A1A8JZM8-F1
#
_cell.length_a   1.000
_cell.length_b   1.000
_cell.length_c   1.000
_cell.angle_alpha   90.00
_cell.angle_beta   90.00
_cell.angle_gamma   90.00
#
_symmetry.space_group_name_H-M   'P 1'
#
loop_
_entity.id
_entity.type
_entity.pdbx_description
1 polymer ?
#
loop_
_entity_poly.entity_id
_entity_poly.type
_entity_poly.pdbx_seq_one_letter_code
_entity_poly.pdbx_strand_id
1 'polypeptide(L)'
;TIEISGIDRKMMEILLSFIYTGHATIEPENVPPLYEASNLFQIKQLGDACVQFIAEQQDPCNCLGFLRFAEIYSLDNLVSACLRYARENFTEVLQHEEFLDLKPKELKRVIDSDELCVCKEEYVFEAVMRWVNHNVDKRMSSLRELLGLV
;
A
#
# COMPACT_ATOMS: atom_id res chain seq x y z
N THR A 1 -30.81 -5.20 21.99
CA THR A 1 -29.96 -5.41 20.80
C THR A 1 -28.82 -4.41 20.86
N ILE A 2 -27.59 -4.84 20.65
CA ILE A 2 -26.43 -3.94 20.59
C ILE A 2 -26.21 -3.59 19.13
N GLU A 3 -26.24 -2.30 18.80
CA GLU A 3 -25.87 -1.82 17.46
C GLU A 3 -24.37 -1.51 17.45
N ILE A 4 -23.68 -2.07 16.46
CA ILE A 4 -22.25 -1.87 16.25
C ILE A 4 -22.10 -1.12 14.93
N SER A 5 -21.58 0.10 14.99
CA SER A 5 -21.32 0.94 13.82
C SER A 5 -19.83 0.91 13.47
N GLY A 6 -19.50 1.15 12.19
CA GLY A 6 -18.10 1.25 11.73
C GLY A 6 -17.48 -0.07 11.27
N ILE A 7 -18.27 -1.14 11.13
CA ILE A 7 -17.83 -2.41 10.56
C ILE A 7 -18.89 -2.96 9.60
N ASP A 8 -18.44 -3.50 8.46
CA ASP A 8 -19.31 -4.20 7.53
C ASP A 8 -19.76 -5.55 8.11
N ARG A 9 -20.99 -5.98 7.79
CA ARG A 9 -21.56 -7.25 8.26
C ARG A 9 -20.65 -8.44 7.94
N LYS A 10 -20.06 -8.49 6.74
CA LYS A 10 -19.17 -9.58 6.31
C LYS A 10 -17.91 -9.63 7.18
N MET A 11 -17.35 -8.47 7.54
CA MET A 11 -16.17 -8.41 8.40
C MET A 11 -16.50 -8.85 9.83
N MET A 12 -17.69 -8.48 10.33
CA MET A 12 -18.16 -8.94 11.64
C MET A 12 -18.37 -10.46 11.67
N GLU A 13 -18.89 -11.06 10.60
CA GLU A 13 -19.04 -12.51 10.48
C GLU A 13 -17.68 -13.24 10.51
N ILE A 14 -16.69 -12.74 9.76
CA ILE A 14 -15.33 -13.30 9.77
C ILE A 14 -14.70 -13.16 11.15
N LEU A 15 -14.84 -12.01 11.78
CA LEU A 15 -14.30 -11.74 13.11
C LEU A 15 -14.92 -12.65 14.17
N LEU A 16 -16.23 -12.85 14.14
CA LEU A 16 -16.91 -13.80 15.02
C LEU A 16 -16.45 -15.23 14.76
N SER A 17 -16.39 -15.65 13.49
CA SER A 17 -15.84 -16.97 13.14
C SER A 17 -14.44 -17.16 13.73
N PHE A 18 -13.57 -16.16 13.63
CA PHE A 18 -12.24 -16.19 14.22
C PHE A 18 -12.26 -16.34 15.74
N ILE A 19 -13.09 -15.57 16.45
CA ILE A 19 -13.20 -15.66 17.92
C ILE A 19 -13.64 -17.06 18.36
N TYR A 20 -14.59 -17.68 17.66
CA TYR A 20 -15.14 -18.97 18.05
C TYR A 20 -14.31 -20.17 17.58
N THR A 21 -13.59 -20.05 16.47
CA THR A 21 -12.90 -21.19 15.82
C THR A 21 -11.38 -21.06 15.76
N GLY A 22 -10.84 -19.85 15.93
CA GLY A 22 -9.43 -19.54 15.68
C GLY A 22 -9.07 -19.41 14.19
N HIS A 23 -10.05 -19.51 13.28
CA HIS A 23 -9.82 -19.48 11.83
C HIS A 23 -10.51 -18.28 11.16
N ALA A 24 -9.78 -17.60 10.28
CA ALA A 24 -10.26 -16.52 9.42
C ALA A 24 -9.68 -16.67 8.01
N THR A 25 -10.48 -16.38 6.99
CA THR A 25 -10.03 -16.34 5.60
C THR A 25 -9.61 -14.91 5.26
N ILE A 26 -8.31 -14.71 5.02
CA ILE A 26 -7.73 -13.42 4.67
C ILE A 26 -7.46 -13.40 3.16
N GLU A 27 -7.93 -12.35 2.49
CA GLU A 27 -7.82 -12.14 1.05
C GLU A 27 -7.42 -10.68 0.79
N PRO A 28 -6.78 -10.35 -0.36
CA PRO A 28 -6.31 -8.99 -0.63
C PRO A 28 -7.41 -7.92 -0.54
N GLU A 29 -8.63 -8.26 -0.96
CA GLU A 29 -9.79 -7.36 -0.94
C GLU A 29 -10.36 -7.14 0.47
N ASN A 30 -10.23 -8.15 1.35
CA ASN A 30 -10.81 -8.11 2.68
C ASN A 30 -9.79 -7.70 3.76
N VAL A 31 -8.48 -7.72 3.47
CA VAL A 31 -7.45 -7.49 4.47
C VAL A 31 -7.50 -6.07 5.07
N PRO A 32 -7.75 -4.98 4.32
CA PRO A 32 -7.84 -3.66 4.95
C PRO A 32 -9.03 -3.53 5.93
N PRO A 33 -10.29 -3.83 5.55
CA PRO A 33 -11.41 -3.71 6.49
C PRO A 33 -11.38 -4.78 7.59
N LEU A 34 -10.76 -5.94 7.36
CA LEU A 34 -10.57 -6.96 8.39
C LEU A 34 -9.53 -6.52 9.43
N TYR A 35 -8.44 -5.87 8.99
CA TYR A 35 -7.47 -5.29 9.91
C TYR A 35 -8.11 -4.16 10.72
N GLU A 36 -8.85 -3.25 10.09
CA GLU A 36 -9.60 -2.19 10.77
C GLU A 36 -10.51 -2.75 11.87
N ALA A 37 -11.28 -3.79 11.54
CA ALA A 37 -12.10 -4.50 12.49
C ALA A 37 -11.27 -5.10 13.62
N SER A 38 -10.20 -5.83 13.30
CA SER A 38 -9.32 -6.44 14.31
C SER A 38 -8.73 -5.39 15.26
N ASN A 39 -8.38 -4.21 14.75
CA ASN A 39 -7.85 -3.11 15.53
C ASN A 39 -8.94 -2.46 16.39
N LEU A 40 -10.14 -2.24 15.84
CA LEU A 40 -11.29 -1.71 16.59
C LEU A 40 -11.65 -2.60 17.78
N PHE A 41 -11.68 -3.91 17.57
CA PHE A 41 -12.02 -4.91 18.59
C PHE A 41 -10.81 -5.41 19.40
N GLN A 42 -9.62 -4.87 19.15
CA GLN A 42 -8.37 -5.20 19.86
C GLN A 42 -8.00 -6.70 19.78
N ILE A 43 -8.29 -7.35 18.66
CA ILE A 43 -7.95 -8.75 18.39
C ILE A 43 -6.59 -8.81 17.72
N LYS A 44 -5.53 -8.69 18.53
CA LYS A 44 -4.15 -8.57 18.06
C LYS A 44 -3.73 -9.72 17.14
N GLN A 45 -4.11 -10.97 17.44
CA GLN A 45 -3.71 -12.12 16.62
C GLN A 45 -4.23 -12.02 15.17
N LEU A 46 -5.44 -11.51 14.98
CA LEU A 46 -6.04 -11.32 13.67
C LEU A 46 -5.38 -10.14 12.93
N GLY A 47 -5.10 -9.06 13.65
CA GLY A 47 -4.37 -7.91 13.10
C GLY A 47 -2.96 -8.29 12.65
N ASP A 48 -2.21 -9.00 13.48
CA ASP A 48 -0.88 -9.51 13.16
C ASP A 48 -0.92 -10.45 11.93
N ALA A 49 -1.95 -11.31 11.83
CA ALA A 49 -2.13 -12.18 10.67
C ALA A 49 -2.43 -11.40 9.37
N CYS A 50 -3.19 -10.30 9.45
CA CYS A 50 -3.44 -9.42 8.32
C CYS A 50 -2.15 -8.73 7.85
N VAL A 51 -1.34 -8.21 8.79
CA VAL A 51 -0.04 -7.59 8.48
C VAL A 51 0.92 -8.60 7.84
N GLN A 52 0.96 -9.82 8.37
CA GLN A 52 1.77 -10.90 7.82
C GLN A 52 1.33 -11.27 6.40
N PHE A 53 0.02 -11.40 6.18
CA PHE A 53 -0.54 -11.67 4.86
C PHE A 53 -0.12 -10.61 3.85
N ILE A 54 -0.22 -9.32 4.21
CA ILE A 54 0.21 -8.22 3.35
C ILE A 54 1.71 -8.32 3.03
N ALA A 55 2.55 -8.62 4.02
CA ALA A 55 3.99 -8.73 3.81
C ALA A 55 4.36 -9.88 2.85
N GLU A 56 3.60 -10.98 2.85
CA GLU A 56 3.85 -12.18 2.04
C GLU A 56 3.19 -12.16 0.64
N GLN A 57 2.06 -11.47 0.49
CA GLN A 57 1.22 -11.49 -0.73
C GLN A 57 1.26 -10.16 -1.49
N GLN A 58 2.41 -9.49 -1.49
CA GLN A 58 2.62 -8.28 -2.27
C GLN A 58 2.67 -8.60 -3.76
N ASP A 59 2.05 -7.74 -4.56
CA ASP A 59 2.01 -7.81 -6.02
C ASP A 59 2.25 -6.41 -6.60
N PRO A 60 2.86 -6.27 -7.79
CA PRO A 60 3.09 -4.96 -8.40
C PRO A 60 1.82 -4.12 -8.57
N CYS A 61 0.63 -4.75 -8.65
CA CYS A 61 -0.65 -4.04 -8.77
C CYS A 61 -1.26 -3.55 -7.45
N ASN A 62 -0.78 -4.02 -6.29
CA ASN A 62 -1.38 -3.73 -4.98
C ASN A 62 -0.38 -3.17 -3.94
N CYS A 63 0.92 -3.24 -4.21
CA CYS A 63 1.95 -2.91 -3.22
C CYS A 63 1.90 -1.44 -2.77
N LEU A 64 1.46 -0.52 -3.64
CA LEU A 64 1.35 0.90 -3.30
C LEU A 64 0.12 1.16 -2.41
N GLY A 65 -0.97 0.44 -2.66
CA GLY A 65 -2.14 0.43 -1.78
C GLY A 65 -1.80 -0.08 -0.38
N PHE A 66 -1.04 -1.18 -0.31
CA PHE A 66 -0.54 -1.71 0.96
C PHE A 66 0.47 -0.80 1.66
N LEU A 67 1.31 -0.10 0.91
CA LEU A 67 2.20 0.92 1.46
C LEU A 67 1.41 2.05 2.14
N ARG A 68 0.40 2.59 1.45
CA ARG A 68 -0.48 3.64 2.03
C ARG A 68 -1.22 3.15 3.26
N PHE A 69 -1.73 1.92 3.19
CA PHE A 69 -2.37 1.28 4.33
C PHE A 69 -1.42 1.18 5.53
N ALA A 70 -0.19 0.69 5.31
CA ALA A 70 0.81 0.58 6.36
C ALA A 70 1.15 1.95 6.98
N GLU A 71 1.20 3.02 6.17
CA GLU A 71 1.43 4.38 6.64
C GLU A 71 0.27 4.94 7.48
N ILE A 72 -0.98 4.71 7.06
CA ILE A 72 -2.17 5.16 7.80
C ILE A 72 -2.17 4.56 9.22
N TYR A 73 -1.79 3.30 9.36
CA TYR A 73 -1.75 2.61 10.65
C TYR A 73 -0.37 2.67 11.35
N SER A 74 0.58 3.42 10.80
CA SER A 74 1.95 3.55 11.36
C SER A 74 2.64 2.21 11.61
N LEU A 75 2.51 1.29 10.65
CA LEU A 75 3.10 -0.05 10.68
C LEU A 75 4.50 -0.02 10.05
N ASP A 76 5.47 0.53 10.76
CA ASP A 76 6.81 0.85 10.22
C ASP A 76 7.54 -0.34 9.56
N ASN A 77 7.40 -1.54 10.14
CA ASN A 77 7.98 -2.76 9.57
C ASN A 77 7.33 -3.12 8.23
N LEU A 78 6.01 -2.94 8.12
CA LEU A 78 5.26 -3.21 6.90
C LEU A 78 5.56 -2.13 5.83
N VAL A 79 5.65 -0.86 6.24
CA VAL A 79 6.08 0.24 5.35
C VAL A 79 7.45 -0.07 4.73
N SER A 80 8.40 -0.51 5.55
CA SER A 80 9.73 -0.89 5.09
C SER A 80 9.70 -2.06 4.11
N ALA A 81 8.87 -3.08 4.39
CA ALA A 81 8.70 -4.23 3.52
C ALA A 81 8.05 -3.87 2.17
N CYS A 82 7.04 -3.00 2.17
CA CYS A 82 6.37 -2.54 0.96
C CYS A 82 7.25 -1.64 0.11
N LEU A 83 8.02 -0.73 0.73
CA LEU A 83 9.00 0.09 0.02
C LEU A 83 10.07 -0.77 -0.64
N ARG A 84 10.60 -1.77 0.07
CA ARG A 84 11.58 -2.70 -0.51
C ARG A 84 11.02 -3.44 -1.72
N TYR A 85 9.81 -4.00 -1.61
CA TYR A 85 9.15 -4.69 -2.72
C TYR A 85 8.93 -3.77 -3.92
N ALA A 86 8.41 -2.56 -3.69
CA ALA A 86 8.15 -1.59 -4.75
C ALA A 86 9.43 -1.14 -5.47
N ARG A 87 10.57 -1.11 -4.77
CA ARG A 87 11.88 -0.81 -5.37
C ARG A 87 12.42 -1.97 -6.19
N GLU A 88 12.35 -3.19 -5.66
CA GLU A 88 12.81 -4.40 -6.35
C GLU A 88 12.02 -4.66 -7.64
N ASN A 89 10.72 -4.38 -7.63
CA ASN A 89 9.81 -4.60 -8.76
C ASN A 89 9.38 -3.30 -9.45
N PHE A 90 10.18 -2.23 -9.32
CA PHE A 90 9.80 -0.88 -9.74
C PHE A 90 9.30 -0.84 -11.19
N THR A 91 10.02 -1.48 -12.11
CA THR A 91 9.67 -1.53 -13.55
C THR A 91 8.29 -2.12 -13.83
N GLU A 92 7.82 -3.05 -13.00
CA GLU A 92 6.49 -3.65 -13.11
C GLU A 92 5.44 -2.74 -12.44
N VAL A 93 5.75 -2.21 -11.26
CA VAL A 93 4.88 -1.27 -10.52
C VAL A 93 4.54 -0.04 -11.36
N LEU A 94 5.51 0.48 -12.14
CA LEU A 94 5.29 1.60 -13.07
C LEU A 94 4.23 1.34 -14.12
N GLN A 95 3.95 0.08 -14.44
CA GLN A 95 3.00 -0.31 -15.48
C GLN A 95 1.56 -0.20 -15.01
N HIS A 96 1.33 -0.28 -13.70
CA HIS A 96 -0.01 -0.33 -13.09
C HIS A 96 -0.60 1.07 -12.87
N GLU A 97 -1.94 1.14 -12.87
CA GLU A 97 -2.68 2.40 -12.70
C GLU A 97 -2.51 2.98 -11.29
N GLU A 98 -2.30 2.13 -10.27
CA GLU A 98 -2.13 2.57 -8.88
C GLU A 98 -0.93 3.53 -8.71
N PHE A 99 0.09 3.38 -9.56
CA PHE A 99 1.22 4.30 -9.64
C PHE A 99 0.79 5.72 -10.07
N LEU A 100 -0.17 5.83 -10.99
CA LEU A 100 -0.68 7.11 -11.48
C LEU A 100 -1.46 7.87 -10.41
N ASP A 101 -2.01 7.16 -9.43
CA ASP A 101 -2.74 7.74 -8.30
C ASP A 101 -1.84 8.24 -7.17
N LEU A 102 -0.52 7.99 -7.24
CA LEU A 102 0.44 8.46 -6.23
C LEU A 102 0.38 9.98 -6.05
N LYS A 103 0.47 10.43 -4.80
CA LYS A 103 0.70 11.85 -4.49
C LYS A 103 2.17 12.21 -4.74
N PRO A 104 2.49 13.50 -5.00
CA PRO A 104 3.87 13.91 -5.24
C PRO A 104 4.85 13.48 -4.14
N LYS A 105 4.42 13.52 -2.87
CA LYS A 105 5.23 13.09 -1.72
C LYS A 105 5.45 11.58 -1.65
N GLU A 106 4.46 10.79 -2.05
CA GLU A 106 4.53 9.33 -2.09
C GLU A 106 5.48 8.92 -3.23
N LEU A 107 5.27 9.50 -4.41
CA LEU A 107 6.14 9.29 -5.56
C LEU A 107 7.59 9.65 -5.22
N LYS A 108 7.81 10.82 -4.60
CA LYS A 108 9.14 11.22 -4.12
C LYS A 108 9.77 10.11 -3.28
N ARG A 109 9.08 9.54 -2.29
CA ARG A 109 9.68 8.49 -1.44
C ARG A 109 9.98 7.18 -2.16
N VAL A 110 9.22 6.85 -3.21
CA VAL A 110 9.50 5.68 -4.04
C VAL A 110 10.74 5.92 -4.90
N ILE A 111 10.94 7.15 -5.41
CA ILE A 111 12.06 7.50 -6.30
C ILE A 111 13.34 8.00 -5.58
N ASP A 112 13.21 8.61 -4.39
CA ASP A 112 14.27 9.31 -3.62
C ASP A 112 15.12 8.32 -2.79
N SER A 113 15.37 7.13 -3.34
CA SER A 113 16.09 6.08 -2.66
C SER A 113 17.30 5.66 -3.48
N ASP A 114 18.49 5.95 -2.95
CA ASP A 114 19.79 5.51 -3.47
C ASP A 114 19.88 3.98 -3.71
N GLU A 115 18.94 3.22 -3.14
CA GLU A 115 18.80 1.76 -3.27
C GLU A 115 17.86 1.30 -4.40
N LEU A 116 17.39 2.18 -5.30
CA LEU A 116 16.67 1.73 -6.49
C LEU A 116 17.57 0.81 -7.30
N CYS A 117 17.22 -0.49 -7.34
CA CYS A 117 17.88 -1.51 -8.17
C CYS A 117 17.72 -1.27 -9.68
N VAL A 118 17.30 -0.07 -10.10
CA VAL A 118 17.03 0.27 -11.49
C VAL A 118 18.29 0.91 -12.06
N CYS A 119 19.06 0.10 -12.77
CA CYS A 119 20.36 0.45 -13.36
C CYS A 119 20.33 1.57 -14.43
N LYS A 120 19.23 2.32 -14.61
CA LYS A 120 19.14 3.46 -15.54
C LYS A 120 18.12 4.50 -15.05
N GLU A 121 18.60 5.73 -14.83
CA GLU A 121 17.81 6.95 -14.59
C GLU A 121 16.69 7.14 -15.65
N GLU A 122 16.87 6.60 -16.85
CA GLU A 122 15.89 6.58 -17.94
C GLU A 122 14.51 6.07 -17.52
N TYR A 123 14.44 4.98 -16.74
CA TYR A 123 13.16 4.41 -16.29
C TYR A 123 12.48 5.29 -15.25
N VAL A 124 13.26 5.95 -14.39
CA VAL A 124 12.73 6.90 -13.40
C VAL A 124 12.20 8.14 -14.11
N PHE A 125 12.90 8.61 -15.14
CA PHE A 125 12.44 9.72 -15.97
C PHE A 125 11.12 9.37 -16.69
N GLU A 126 11.05 8.21 -17.34
CA GLU A 126 9.84 7.75 -18.02
C GLU A 126 8.65 7.63 -17.04
N ALA A 127 8.90 7.10 -15.84
CA ALA A 127 7.92 7.01 -14.76
C ALA A 127 7.36 8.37 -14.36
N VAL A 128 8.24 9.34 -14.07
CA VAL A 128 7.85 10.69 -13.67
C VAL A 128 7.06 11.35 -14.81
N MET A 129 7.50 11.20 -16.06
CA MET A 129 6.79 11.74 -17.22
C MET A 129 5.41 11.12 -17.39
N ARG A 130 5.27 9.80 -17.24
CA ARG A 130 3.98 9.10 -17.28
C ARG A 130 3.05 9.62 -16.16
N TRP A 131 3.57 9.79 -14.96
CA TRP A 131 2.80 10.30 -13.82
C TRP A 131 2.37 11.77 -14.01
N VAL A 132 3.22 12.63 -14.57
CA VAL A 132 2.87 14.02 -14.88
C VAL A 132 1.85 14.10 -16.01
N ASN A 133 2.01 13.30 -17.07
CA ASN A 133 1.09 13.26 -18.21
C ASN A 133 -0.34 12.88 -17.82
N HIS A 134 -0.50 12.07 -16.76
CA HIS A 134 -1.83 11.73 -16.24
C HIS A 134 -2.59 12.92 -15.65
N ASN A 135 -1.90 13.94 -15.11
CA ASN A 135 -2.54 15.15 -14.59
C ASN A 135 -1.62 16.37 -14.72
N VAL A 136 -1.44 16.83 -15.95
CA VAL A 136 -0.47 17.87 -16.32
C VAL A 136 -0.71 19.16 -15.54
N ASP A 137 -1.95 19.61 -15.44
CA ASP A 137 -2.31 20.89 -14.83
C ASP A 137 -1.93 20.99 -13.34
N LYS A 138 -2.06 19.89 -12.59
CA LYS A 138 -1.75 19.86 -11.14
C LYS A 138 -0.32 19.43 -10.84
N ARG A 139 0.31 18.67 -11.73
CA ARG A 139 1.60 18.00 -11.47
C ARG A 139 2.80 18.70 -12.11
N MET A 140 2.58 19.66 -13.01
CA MET A 140 3.64 20.50 -13.60
C MET A 140 4.48 21.25 -12.55
N SER A 141 3.90 21.67 -11.43
CA SER A 141 4.63 22.32 -10.34
C SER A 141 5.56 21.34 -9.59
N SER A 142 5.10 20.12 -9.35
CA SER A 142 5.89 19.05 -8.72
C SER A 142 6.95 18.45 -9.64
N LEU A 143 6.81 18.57 -10.97
CA LEU A 143 7.79 18.04 -11.92
C LEU A 143 9.20 18.62 -11.67
N ARG A 144 9.32 19.93 -11.41
CA ARG A 144 10.64 20.55 -11.15
C ARG A 144 11.31 20.02 -9.89
N GLU A 145 10.53 19.72 -8.85
CA GLU A 145 11.05 19.15 -7.61
C GLU A 145 11.45 17.68 -7.79
N LEU A 146 10.69 16.93 -8.59
CA LEU A 146 10.97 15.51 -8.87
C LEU A 146 12.18 15.33 -9.81
N LEU A 147 12.33 16.19 -10.83
CA LEU A 147 13.49 16.17 -11.73
C LEU A 147 14.80 16.60 -11.05
N GLY A 148 14.74 17.30 -9.92
CA GLY A 148 15.93 17.61 -9.13
C GLY A 148 16.43 16.43 -8.27
N LEU A 149 15.68 15.33 -8.23
CA LEU A 149 16.02 14.09 -7.51
C LEU A 149 16.49 12.97 -8.45
N VAL A 150 16.37 13.19 -9.76
CA VAL A 150 16.85 12.27 -10.82
C VAL A 150 18.24 12.71 -11.26
#